data_AF-A0A1D7YA74-F1
#
_entry.id   AF-A0A1D7YA74-F1
#
_cell.length_a   1.000
_cell.length_b   1.000
_cell.length_c   1.000
_cell.angle_alpha   90.00
_cell.angle_beta   90.00
_cell.angle_gamma   90.00
#
_symmetry.space_group_name_H-M   'P 1'
#
loop_
_entity.id
_entity.type
_entity.pdbx_description
1 polymer ?
#
loop_
_entity_poly.entity_id
_entity_poly.type
_entity_poly.pdbx_seq_one_letter_code
_entity_poly.pdbx_strand_id
1 'polypeptide(L)'
;MGRRWRDGAGSLIVPGDADGEDPVILPLELAASYRARTKGLLGRDALDGAMLLSPASGVHTFGMRIPIDVAYLDRRLTVLAVRTMRPGRLGLPRLRARHVLEAEAGAMAGWGVKAGVRVSVETA
;
A
#
# COMPACT_ATOMS: atom_id res chain seq x y z
N MET A 1 20.76 -6.45 -2.12
CA MET A 1 19.76 -7.52 -1.95
C MET A 1 18.48 -6.94 -1.38
N GLY A 2 17.37 -6.92 -2.12
CA GLY A 2 16.07 -6.49 -1.59
C GLY A 2 15.35 -7.64 -0.88
N ARG A 3 14.47 -7.33 0.09
CA ARG A 3 13.57 -8.33 0.71
C ARG A 3 12.82 -9.08 -0.39
N ARG A 4 12.86 -10.42 -0.32
CA ARG A 4 12.09 -11.28 -1.24
C ARG A 4 10.73 -11.53 -0.62
N TRP A 5 9.72 -10.83 -1.14
CA TRP A 5 8.34 -10.99 -0.72
C TRP A 5 7.72 -12.28 -1.27
N ARG A 6 6.73 -12.81 -0.55
CA ARG A 6 5.86 -13.91 -0.99
C ARG A 6 4.41 -13.48 -0.80
N ASP A 7 3.52 -14.06 -1.60
CA ASP A 7 2.09 -13.86 -1.41
C ASP A 7 1.68 -14.40 -0.02
N GLY A 8 0.85 -13.66 0.71
CA GLY A 8 0.42 -14.09 2.04
C GLY A 8 -0.08 -12.95 2.93
N ALA A 9 -0.31 -13.28 4.19
CA ALA A 9 -0.68 -12.31 5.22
C ALA A 9 0.54 -11.74 5.94
N GLY A 10 0.37 -10.57 6.52
CA GLY A 10 1.34 -9.90 7.36
C GLY A 10 0.68 -8.75 8.13
N SER A 11 1.54 -7.91 8.71
CA SER A 11 1.13 -6.71 9.44
C SER A 11 1.85 -5.50 8.86
N LEU A 12 1.09 -4.43 8.65
CA LEU A 12 1.61 -3.10 8.36
C LEU A 12 1.73 -2.35 9.68
N ILE A 13 2.89 -1.77 9.93
CA ILE A 13 3.17 -0.96 11.10
C ILE A 13 3.44 0.46 10.62
N VAL A 14 2.58 1.39 11.00
CA VAL A 14 2.77 2.83 10.79
C VAL A 14 3.28 3.41 12.10
N PRO A 15 4.45 4.07 12.11
CA PRO A 15 4.95 4.69 13.34
C PRO A 15 3.99 5.81 13.77
N GLY A 16 3.80 5.96 15.07
CA GLY A 16 3.14 7.16 15.61
C GLY A 16 3.96 8.42 15.33
N ASP A 17 3.30 9.57 15.37
CA ASP A 17 3.98 10.85 15.17
C ASP A 17 4.94 11.18 16.34
N ALA A 18 5.84 12.15 16.13
CA ALA A 18 6.92 12.51 17.07
C ALA A 18 6.44 12.96 18.46
N ASP A 19 5.15 13.23 18.62
CA ASP A 19 4.49 13.65 19.87
C ASP A 19 4.14 12.47 20.80
N GLY A 20 4.62 11.26 20.50
CA GLY A 20 4.50 10.10 21.39
C GLY A 20 3.23 9.27 21.20
N GLU A 21 2.62 9.33 20.02
CA GLU A 21 1.52 8.42 19.68
C GLU A 21 2.01 6.98 19.50
N ASP A 22 1.17 6.02 19.90
CA ASP A 22 1.46 4.61 19.71
C ASP A 22 1.44 4.24 18.20
N PRO A 23 2.28 3.29 17.77
CA PRO A 23 2.26 2.82 16.39
C PRO A 23 0.93 2.14 16.05
N VAL A 24 0.44 2.40 14.84
CA VAL A 24 -0.78 1.77 14.30
C VAL A 24 -0.38 0.47 13.60
N ILE A 25 -0.97 -0.66 14.05
CA ILE A 25 -0.73 -1.99 13.48
C ILE A 25 -2.01 -2.45 12.77
N LEU A 26 -1.87 -2.82 11.49
CA LEU A 26 -2.99 -3.13 10.61
C LEU A 26 -2.76 -4.46 9.89
N PRO A 27 -3.82 -5.22 9.58
CA PRO A 27 -3.73 -6.36 8.66
C PRO A 27 -3.12 -5.95 7.31
N LEU A 28 -2.24 -6.79 6.78
CA LEU A 28 -1.60 -6.57 5.48
C LEU A 28 -1.68 -7.82 4.62
N GLU A 29 -2.15 -7.65 3.39
CA GLU A 29 -2.01 -8.67 2.33
C GLU A 29 -0.80 -8.36 1.46
N LEU A 30 0.08 -9.35 1.27
CA LEU A 30 1.25 -9.27 0.41
C LEU A 30 0.90 -9.84 -0.97
N ALA A 31 1.12 -9.04 -2.00
CA ALA A 31 0.97 -9.41 -3.40
C ALA A 31 2.34 -9.32 -4.11
N ALA A 32 3.06 -10.44 -4.12
CA ALA A 32 4.41 -10.60 -4.63
C ALA A 32 4.49 -11.38 -5.96
N SER A 33 3.50 -12.21 -6.29
CA SER A 33 3.42 -12.87 -7.60
C SER A 33 2.83 -11.94 -8.66
N TYR A 34 3.16 -12.20 -9.93
CA TYR A 34 2.62 -11.41 -11.04
C TYR A 34 1.08 -11.37 -11.01
N ARG A 35 0.44 -12.53 -10.82
CA ARG A 35 -1.02 -12.66 -10.77
C ARG A 35 -1.63 -11.88 -9.60
N ALA A 36 -1.04 -11.97 -8.40
CA ALA A 36 -1.51 -11.21 -7.25
C ALA A 36 -1.39 -9.70 -7.50
N ARG A 37 -0.27 -9.24 -8.06
CA ARG A 37 -0.05 -7.82 -8.37
C ARG A 37 -0.99 -7.25 -9.41
N THR A 38 -1.27 -7.99 -10.49
CA THR A 38 -2.22 -7.53 -11.52
C THR A 38 -3.66 -7.57 -11.03
N LYS A 39 -3.97 -8.42 -10.05
CA LYS A 39 -5.30 -8.47 -9.44
C LYS A 39 -5.51 -7.30 -8.49
N GLY A 40 -4.56 -7.02 -7.60
CA GLY A 40 -4.75 -6.02 -6.53
C GLY A 40 -6.10 -6.20 -5.84
N LEU A 41 -6.84 -5.09 -5.73
CA LEU A 41 -8.19 -5.05 -5.15
C LEU A 41 -9.33 -5.22 -6.19
N LEU A 42 -9.05 -5.75 -7.39
CA LEU A 42 -10.09 -6.02 -8.40
C LEU A 42 -11.17 -6.97 -7.87
N GLY A 43 -12.42 -6.57 -8.10
CA GLY A 43 -13.60 -7.33 -7.67
C GLY A 43 -13.87 -7.29 -6.17
N ARG A 44 -13.12 -6.51 -5.36
CA ARG A 44 -13.40 -6.34 -3.93
C ARG A 44 -14.36 -5.18 -3.69
N ASP A 45 -15.21 -5.34 -2.66
CA ASP A 45 -16.11 -4.30 -2.14
C ASP A 45 -15.53 -3.58 -0.92
N ALA A 46 -14.56 -4.21 -0.25
CA ALA A 46 -13.89 -3.68 0.93
C ALA A 46 -12.50 -4.33 1.09
N LEU A 47 -11.65 -3.71 1.90
CA LEU A 47 -10.39 -4.26 2.38
C LEU A 47 -10.22 -3.92 3.87
N ASP A 48 -10.09 -4.94 4.70
CA ASP A 48 -9.68 -4.76 6.09
C ASP A 48 -8.14 -4.61 6.14
N GLY A 49 -7.67 -3.40 6.44
CA GLY A 49 -6.27 -3.04 6.41
C GLY A 49 -5.75 -2.65 5.03
N ALA A 50 -4.58 -3.16 4.64
CA ALA A 50 -3.88 -2.74 3.42
C ALA A 50 -3.36 -3.90 2.57
N MET A 51 -3.02 -3.62 1.32
CA MET A 51 -2.38 -4.55 0.41
C MET A 51 -1.05 -3.98 -0.10
N LEU A 52 0.04 -4.73 0.03
CA LEU A 52 1.35 -4.38 -0.50
C LEU A 52 1.62 -5.09 -1.83
N LEU A 53 1.65 -4.32 -2.92
CA LEU A 53 2.11 -4.77 -4.23
C LEU A 53 3.63 -4.63 -4.33
N SER A 54 4.34 -5.72 -4.60
CA SER A 54 5.80 -5.68 -4.72
C SER A 54 6.39 -6.71 -5.71
N PRO A 55 7.26 -6.30 -6.65
CA PRO A 55 7.61 -4.92 -6.96
C PRO A 55 6.47 -4.20 -7.69
N ALA A 56 6.29 -2.92 -7.39
CA ALA A 56 5.33 -2.05 -8.08
C ALA A 56 5.82 -0.59 -8.10
N SER A 57 5.58 0.10 -9.21
CA SER A 57 5.85 1.54 -9.35
C SER A 57 4.63 2.35 -9.81
N GLY A 58 3.55 1.68 -10.17
CA GLY A 58 2.31 2.24 -10.71
C GLY A 58 1.18 1.26 -10.50
N VAL A 59 -0.05 1.78 -10.49
CA VAL A 59 -1.29 1.01 -10.36
C VAL A 59 -2.35 1.62 -11.28
N HIS A 60 -3.40 0.85 -11.52
CA HIS A 60 -4.62 1.32 -12.16
C HIS A 60 -5.81 0.88 -11.32
N THR A 61 -6.94 1.56 -11.49
CA THR A 61 -8.21 1.22 -10.85
C THR A 61 -9.27 0.77 -11.85
N PHE A 62 -8.87 0.36 -13.06
CA PHE A 62 -9.80 -0.22 -14.06
C PHE A 62 -10.50 -1.46 -13.53
N GLY A 63 -11.84 -1.52 -13.61
CA GLY A 63 -12.60 -2.66 -13.12
C GLY A 63 -12.75 -2.73 -11.58
N MET A 64 -12.21 -1.76 -10.85
CA MET A 64 -12.48 -1.62 -9.42
C MET A 64 -13.85 -0.99 -9.18
N ARG A 65 -14.49 -1.34 -8.07
CA ARG A 65 -15.81 -0.80 -7.67
C ARG A 65 -15.69 0.32 -6.65
N ILE A 66 -14.62 0.31 -5.86
CA ILE A 66 -14.38 1.28 -4.78
C ILE A 66 -13.20 2.21 -5.11
N PRO A 67 -13.22 3.47 -4.62
CA PRO A 67 -12.04 4.30 -4.60
C PRO A 67 -11.02 3.76 -3.58
N ILE A 68 -9.74 3.97 -3.83
CA ILE A 68 -8.66 3.49 -2.97
C ILE A 68 -7.62 4.57 -2.71
N ASP A 69 -6.97 4.50 -1.56
CA ASP A 69 -5.72 5.20 -1.30
C ASP A 69 -4.54 4.38 -1.81
N VAL A 70 -3.59 5.09 -2.42
CA VAL A 70 -2.39 4.52 -3.05
C VAL A 70 -1.17 5.24 -2.50
N ALA A 71 -0.36 4.55 -1.70
CA ALA A 71 0.94 5.04 -1.25
C ALA A 71 2.07 4.39 -2.04
N TYR A 72 2.88 5.22 -2.68
CA TYR A 72 4.07 4.78 -3.41
C TYR A 72 5.26 4.74 -2.45
N LEU A 73 5.93 3.60 -2.32
CA LEU A 73 7.03 3.42 -1.38
C LEU A 73 8.36 3.20 -2.11
N ASP A 74 9.45 3.73 -1.57
CA ASP A 74 10.80 3.42 -2.04
C ASP A 74 11.31 2.04 -1.54
N ARG A 75 12.57 1.70 -1.84
CA ARG A 75 13.21 0.44 -1.42
C ARG A 75 13.27 0.23 0.10
N ARG A 76 13.18 1.30 0.89
CA ARG A 76 13.30 1.28 2.35
C ARG A 76 11.93 1.34 3.03
N LEU A 77 10.85 1.22 2.25
CA LEU A 77 9.46 1.40 2.70
C LEU A 77 9.15 2.82 3.17
N THR A 78 9.86 3.82 2.63
CA THR A 78 9.52 5.23 2.85
C THR A 78 8.49 5.69 1.83
N VAL A 79 7.41 6.29 2.31
CA VAL A 79 6.32 6.84 1.50
C VAL A 79 6.83 8.02 0.70
N LEU A 80 6.78 7.90 -0.62
CA LEU A 80 7.14 8.94 -1.59
C LEU A 80 5.95 9.87 -1.88
N ALA A 81 4.74 9.33 -1.85
CA ALA A 81 3.48 10.09 -1.88
C ALA A 81 2.30 9.17 -1.65
N VAL A 82 1.17 9.80 -1.32
CA VAL A 82 -0.14 9.19 -1.16
C VAL A 82 -1.11 9.86 -2.11
N ARG A 83 -2.01 9.09 -2.72
CA ARG A 83 -3.11 9.60 -3.55
C ARG A 83 -4.36 8.77 -3.37
N THR A 84 -5.51 9.41 -3.26
CA THR A 84 -6.79 8.73 -3.42
C THR A 84 -7.15 8.66 -4.91
N MET A 85 -7.48 7.47 -5.40
CA MET A 85 -7.83 7.19 -6.79
C MET A 85 -9.26 6.66 -6.88
N ARG A 86 -10.08 7.32 -7.71
CA ARG A 86 -11.42 6.81 -8.07
C ARG A 86 -11.33 5.61 -9.02
N PRO A 87 -12.38 4.78 -9.13
CA PRO A 87 -12.47 3.73 -10.15
C PRO A 87 -12.21 4.22 -11.58
N GLY A 88 -11.64 3.35 -12.41
CA GLY A 88 -11.42 3.62 -13.84
C GLY A 88 -10.36 4.68 -14.12
N ARG A 89 -9.24 4.68 -13.37
CA ARG A 89 -8.12 5.61 -13.55
C ARG A 89 -6.81 4.86 -13.73
N LEU A 90 -5.90 5.48 -14.47
CA LEU A 90 -4.50 5.04 -14.58
C LEU A 90 -3.62 5.98 -13.74
N GLY A 91 -2.90 5.42 -12.77
CA GLY A 91 -1.95 6.17 -11.96
C GLY A 91 -0.63 6.35 -12.72
N LEU A 92 -0.08 7.57 -12.72
CA LEU A 92 1.25 7.79 -13.29
C LEU A 92 2.29 7.04 -12.45
N PRO A 93 3.15 6.21 -13.08
CA PRO A 93 4.16 5.47 -12.35
C PRO A 93 5.21 6.41 -11.75
N ARG A 94 5.71 6.06 -10.57
CA ARG A 94 6.79 6.77 -9.89
C ARG A 94 8.09 6.00 -10.02
N LEU A 95 9.07 6.56 -10.73
CA LEU A 95 10.35 5.90 -11.04
C LEU A 95 11.12 5.43 -9.79
N ARG A 96 10.98 6.13 -8.67
CA ARG A 96 11.61 5.79 -7.38
C ARG A 96 10.82 4.76 -6.57
N ALA A 97 9.56 4.52 -6.89
CA ALA A 97 8.74 3.55 -6.19
C ALA A 97 9.20 2.12 -6.51
N ARG A 98 9.24 1.29 -5.48
CA ARG A 98 9.50 -0.15 -5.58
C ARG A 98 8.39 -0.98 -5.00
N HIS A 99 7.53 -0.38 -4.19
CA HIS A 99 6.32 -0.99 -3.67
C HIS A 99 5.17 0.01 -3.78
N VAL A 100 3.96 -0.51 -3.85
CA VAL A 100 2.73 0.28 -3.73
C VAL A 100 1.88 -0.34 -2.64
N LEU A 101 1.45 0.48 -1.71
CA LEU A 101 0.47 0.11 -0.70
C LEU A 101 -0.90 0.61 -1.17
N GLU A 102 -1.91 -0.25 -1.11
CA GLU A 102 -3.31 0.06 -1.43
C GLU A 102 -4.16 -0.12 -0.16
N ALA A 103 -5.13 0.78 0.03
CA ALA A 103 -6.11 0.71 1.12
C ALA A 103 -7.43 1.34 0.68
N GLU A 104 -8.49 1.21 1.48
CA GLU A 104 -9.73 1.96 1.23
C GLU A 104 -9.48 3.48 1.22
N ALA A 105 -10.27 4.21 0.44
CA ALA A 105 -10.12 5.65 0.34
C ALA A 105 -10.31 6.34 1.70
N GLY A 106 -9.37 7.21 2.05
CA GLY A 106 -9.34 7.95 3.32
C GLY A 106 -8.68 7.20 4.47
N ALA A 107 -8.46 5.88 4.35
CA ALA A 107 -7.90 5.07 5.42
C ALA A 107 -6.46 5.50 5.78
N MET A 108 -5.65 5.81 4.76
CA MET A 108 -4.23 6.18 4.97
C MET A 108 -4.07 7.48 5.76
N ALA A 109 -4.99 8.44 5.59
CA ALA A 109 -4.98 9.67 6.38
C ALA A 109 -5.25 9.39 7.86
N GLY A 110 -6.22 8.53 8.16
CA GLY A 110 -6.55 8.12 9.53
C GLY A 110 -5.43 7.34 10.23
N TRP A 111 -4.57 6.66 9.47
CA TRP A 111 -3.42 5.92 10.01
C TRP A 111 -2.13 6.73 10.09
N GLY A 112 -2.13 8.00 9.65
CA GLY A 112 -0.92 8.82 9.60
C GLY A 112 0.03 8.50 8.43
N VAL A 113 -0.41 7.72 7.43
CA VAL A 113 0.41 7.43 6.25
C VAL A 113 0.47 8.66 5.35
N LYS A 114 1.61 9.34 5.36
CA LYS A 114 1.91 10.55 4.57
C LYS A 114 3.32 10.50 4.00
N ALA A 115 3.62 11.36 3.03
CA ALA A 115 4.96 11.41 2.42
C ALA A 115 6.05 11.63 3.49
N GLY A 116 7.14 10.90 3.38
CA GLY A 116 8.26 10.92 4.35
C GLY A 116 8.14 9.88 5.46
N VAL A 117 6.94 9.37 5.77
CA VAL A 117 6.77 8.30 6.76
C VAL A 117 7.43 7.03 6.29
N ARG A 118 8.13 6.34 7.20
CA ARG A 118 8.69 5.01 6.95
C ARG A 118 7.86 3.97 7.66
N VAL A 119 7.12 3.19 6.88
CA VAL A 119 6.34 2.07 7.40
C VAL A 119 7.21 0.82 7.56
N SER A 120 6.80 -0.06 8.45
CA SER A 120 7.38 -1.38 8.64
C SER A 120 6.38 -2.46 8.24
N VAL A 121 6.91 -3.60 7.81
CA VAL A 121 6.09 -4.75 7.40
C VAL A 121 6.66 -5.99 8.06
N GLU A 122 5.79 -6.72 8.73
CA GLU A 122 6.05 -8.03 9.30
C GLU A 122 5.28 -9.07 8.49
N THR A 123 5.93 -10.19 8.16
CA THR A 123 5.32 -11.29 7.41
C THR A 123 5.12 -12.44 8.38
N ALA A 124 3.97 -13.12 8.30
CA ALA A 124 3.74 -14.36 9.02
C ALA A 124 4.64 -15.50 8.50
#